data_AF-A0A1F4YQA4-F1
#
_entry.id   AF-A0A1F4YQA4-F1
#
_cell.length_a   1.000
_cell.length_b   1.000
_cell.length_c   1.000
_cell.angle_alpha   90.00
_cell.angle_beta   90.00
_cell.angle_gamma   90.00
#
_symmetry.space_group_name_H-M   'P 1'
#
loop_
_entity.id
_entity.type
_entity.pdbx_description
1 polymer ?
#
loop_
_entity_poly.entity_id
_entity_poly.type
_entity_poly.pdbx_seq_one_letter_code
_entity_poly.pdbx_strand_id
1 'polypeptide(L)'
;MKSKLALAVGGTLLLAAFVVFSFSVGTTKPSGDKMDSSMVKRGEYLVTLGGCNDCHSPKAMTAIGPMPDSSRLLSGHPAADKLPPLPSDIIGADPAKWVAVTNQHLTAWYGPWGVSFAINLTPDKATGTGSWTEAAFIKAMRTGKHLGAGRAILPPMPWFNIGQMTDDDLKAIFAYLQSLKPIQNEVPMPIPPGK
;
A
#
# COMPACT_ATOMS: atom_id res chain seq x y z
N MET A 1 4.94 -25.66 -99.47
CA MET A 1 4.90 -26.69 -98.40
C MET A 1 5.83 -26.28 -97.28
N LYS A 2 5.28 -25.81 -96.15
CA LYS A 2 5.81 -25.92 -94.78
C LYS A 2 4.88 -25.14 -93.86
N SER A 3 4.30 -25.88 -92.92
CA SER A 3 3.45 -25.50 -91.81
C SER A 3 4.19 -24.61 -90.79
N LYS A 4 3.40 -23.90 -89.97
CA LYS A 4 3.60 -23.48 -88.55
C LYS A 4 2.74 -22.24 -88.29
N LEU A 5 2.08 -22.01 -87.17
CA LEU A 5 1.77 -22.76 -85.95
C LEU A 5 0.83 -21.79 -85.20
N ALA A 6 -0.42 -22.15 -84.95
CA ALA A 6 -1.31 -21.35 -84.11
C ALA A 6 -0.99 -21.67 -82.64
N LEU A 7 -0.48 -20.68 -81.89
CA LEU A 7 -0.23 -20.80 -80.46
C LEU A 7 -1.44 -20.20 -79.72
N ALA A 8 -2.31 -21.07 -79.19
CA ALA A 8 -3.37 -20.69 -78.27
C ALA A 8 -2.76 -20.45 -76.89
N VAL A 9 -2.84 -19.20 -76.40
CA VAL A 9 -2.48 -18.86 -75.02
C VAL A 9 -3.70 -19.12 -74.14
N GLY A 10 -3.73 -20.30 -73.51
CA GLY A 10 -4.65 -20.61 -72.42
C GLY A 10 -4.14 -20.00 -71.13
N GLY A 11 -4.62 -18.80 -70.80
CA GLY A 11 -4.40 -18.17 -69.50
C GLY A 11 -5.45 -18.64 -68.50
N THR A 12 -5.09 -19.57 -67.62
CA THR A 12 -5.92 -19.96 -66.48
C THR A 12 -5.97 -18.80 -65.48
N LEU A 13 -7.10 -18.07 -65.44
CA LEU A 13 -7.37 -17.10 -64.37
C LEU A 13 -7.60 -17.85 -63.05
N LEU A 14 -6.57 -17.89 -62.20
CA LEU A 14 -6.73 -18.17 -60.77
C LEU A 14 -7.29 -16.91 -60.09
N LEU A 15 -8.58 -16.91 -59.77
CA LEU A 15 -9.16 -15.92 -58.85
C LEU A 15 -8.60 -16.18 -57.45
N ALA A 16 -7.63 -15.37 -57.01
CA ALA A 16 -7.27 -15.27 -55.61
C ALA A 16 -8.36 -14.50 -54.86
N ALA A 17 -9.17 -15.21 -54.07
CA ALA A 17 -10.11 -14.60 -53.14
C ALA A 17 -9.34 -13.94 -51.99
N PHE A 18 -9.14 -12.62 -52.06
CA PHE A 18 -8.65 -11.82 -50.93
C PHE A 18 -9.77 -11.70 -49.89
N VAL A 19 -9.69 -12.50 -48.82
CA VAL A 19 -10.51 -12.30 -47.63
C VAL A 19 -9.95 -11.11 -46.86
N VAL A 20 -10.60 -9.95 -46.99
CA VAL A 20 -10.29 -8.77 -46.20
C VAL A 20 -10.86 -8.97 -44.79
N PHE A 21 -10.01 -9.31 -43.83
CA PHE A 21 -10.38 -9.28 -42.41
C PHE A 21 -10.41 -7.81 -41.95
N SER A 22 -11.61 -7.23 -41.89
CA SER A 22 -11.80 -5.94 -41.22
C SER A 22 -11.68 -6.13 -39.71
N PHE A 23 -10.52 -5.81 -39.15
CA PHE A 23 -10.38 -5.64 -37.70
C PHE A 23 -11.06 -4.35 -37.28
N SER A 24 -12.22 -4.47 -36.64
CA SER A 24 -12.84 -3.36 -35.92
C SER A 24 -12.09 -3.17 -34.60
N VAL A 25 -11.24 -2.14 -34.52
CA VAL A 25 -10.64 -1.70 -33.26
C VAL A 25 -11.74 -1.06 -32.43
N GLY A 26 -12.38 -1.87 -31.59
CA GLY A 26 -13.30 -1.38 -30.57
C GLY A 26 -12.53 -0.58 -29.53
N THR A 27 -12.81 0.72 -29.43
CA THR A 27 -12.33 1.57 -28.34
C THR A 27 -13.11 1.20 -27.06
N THR A 28 -12.70 0.13 -26.39
CA THR A 28 -13.20 -0.15 -25.05
C THR A 28 -12.63 0.89 -24.09
N LYS A 29 -13.48 1.85 -23.72
CA LYS A 29 -13.29 2.70 -22.55
C LYS A 29 -12.96 1.80 -21.35
N PRO A 30 -11.87 2.03 -20.60
CA PRO A 30 -11.57 1.20 -19.44
C PRO A 30 -12.70 1.40 -18.43
N SER A 31 -13.44 0.34 -18.13
CA SER A 31 -14.45 0.37 -17.08
C SER A 31 -13.73 0.38 -15.73
N GLY A 32 -14.10 1.33 -14.87
CA GLY A 32 -13.52 1.52 -13.53
C GLY A 32 -13.84 0.40 -12.52
N ASP A 33 -14.51 -0.67 -12.94
CA ASP A 33 -14.93 -1.78 -12.07
C ASP A 33 -13.81 -2.80 -11.83
N LYS A 34 -12.69 -2.67 -12.56
CA LYS A 34 -11.45 -3.46 -12.37
C LYS A 34 -10.27 -2.53 -12.06
N MET A 35 -10.32 -1.79 -10.96
CA MET A 35 -9.05 -1.49 -10.29
C MET A 35 -8.51 -2.87 -9.88
N ASP A 36 -7.54 -3.36 -10.64
CA ASP A 36 -7.33 -4.79 -10.92
C ASP A 36 -7.33 -5.64 -9.64
N SER A 37 -8.26 -6.60 -9.53
CA SER A 37 -8.30 -7.56 -8.42
C SER A 37 -6.94 -8.23 -8.17
N SER A 38 -6.07 -8.29 -9.19
CA SER A 38 -4.68 -8.75 -9.07
C SER A 38 -3.81 -7.80 -8.24
N MET A 39 -3.93 -6.48 -8.44
CA MET A 39 -3.21 -5.43 -7.70
C MET A 39 -3.63 -5.40 -6.24
N VAL A 40 -4.93 -5.49 -5.95
CA VAL A 40 -5.44 -5.54 -4.57
C VAL A 40 -4.93 -6.80 -3.85
N LYS A 41 -4.97 -7.97 -4.51
CA LYS A 41 -4.41 -9.21 -3.94
C LYS A 41 -2.90 -9.15 -3.74
N ARG A 42 -2.17 -8.53 -4.67
CA ARG A 42 -0.73 -8.28 -4.52
C ARG A 42 -0.45 -7.38 -3.33
N GLY A 43 -1.24 -6.31 -3.17
CA GLY A 43 -1.16 -5.41 -2.03
C GLY A 43 -1.45 -6.10 -0.70
N GLU A 44 -2.48 -6.94 -0.64
CA GLU A 44 -2.81 -7.75 0.54
C GLU A 44 -1.64 -8.66 0.95
N TYR A 45 -1.04 -9.35 -0.03
CA TYR A 45 0.13 -10.19 0.19
C TYR A 45 1.31 -9.39 0.74
N LEU A 46 1.61 -8.23 0.13
CA LEU A 46 2.69 -7.36 0.56
C LEU A 46 2.46 -6.75 1.95
N VAL A 47 1.23 -6.34 2.26
CA VAL A 47 0.85 -5.82 3.57
C VAL A 47 0.94 -6.88 4.66
N THR A 48 0.59 -8.13 4.31
CA THR A 48 0.69 -9.28 5.20
C THR A 48 2.15 -9.62 5.49
N LEU A 49 2.98 -9.83 4.46
CA LEU A 49 4.38 -10.19 4.65
C LEU A 49 5.25 -9.03 5.12
N GLY A 50 4.89 -7.80 4.78
CA GLY A 50 5.54 -6.59 5.26
C GLY A 50 5.23 -6.28 6.73
N GLY A 51 4.40 -7.07 7.39
CA GLY A 51 4.10 -6.93 8.83
C GLY A 51 3.35 -5.64 9.17
N CYS A 52 2.59 -5.04 8.24
CA CYS A 52 1.96 -3.75 8.54
C CYS A 52 0.94 -3.87 9.69
N ASN A 53 0.27 -5.02 9.82
CA ASN A 53 -0.64 -5.33 10.91
C ASN A 53 0.05 -5.37 12.29
N ASP A 54 1.37 -5.57 12.34
CA ASP A 54 2.09 -5.69 13.61
C ASP A 54 2.08 -4.36 14.35
N CYS A 55 2.18 -3.24 13.64
CA CYS A 55 2.14 -1.91 14.24
C CYS A 55 0.82 -1.16 13.98
N HIS A 56 0.16 -1.39 12.84
CA HIS A 56 -1.03 -0.62 12.44
C HIS A 56 -2.36 -1.27 12.82
N SER A 57 -2.37 -2.43 13.48
CA SER A 57 -3.61 -3.05 13.96
C SER A 57 -3.59 -3.18 15.48
N PRO A 58 -4.65 -2.74 16.19
CA PRO A 58 -4.86 -3.09 17.59
C PRO A 58 -4.77 -4.60 17.79
N LYS A 59 -4.37 -5.03 18.99
CA LYS A 59 -4.26 -6.46 19.34
C LYS A 59 -5.41 -6.88 20.23
N ALA A 60 -5.96 -8.06 19.97
CA ALA A 60 -6.87 -8.78 20.84
C ALA A 60 -6.16 -10.02 21.40
N MET A 61 -6.41 -10.36 22.67
CA MET A 61 -5.86 -11.57 23.27
C MET A 61 -6.57 -12.80 22.73
N THR A 62 -5.79 -13.77 22.27
CA THR A 62 -6.25 -15.08 21.79
C THR A 62 -5.57 -16.21 22.58
N ALA A 63 -5.96 -17.45 22.30
CA ALA A 63 -5.34 -18.63 22.91
C ALA A 63 -3.83 -18.76 22.62
N ILE A 64 -3.33 -18.15 21.53
CA ILE A 64 -1.91 -18.16 21.14
C ILE A 64 -1.20 -16.82 21.44
N GLY A 65 -1.84 -15.95 22.25
CA GLY A 65 -1.32 -14.63 22.60
C GLY A 65 -1.98 -13.48 21.83
N PRO A 66 -1.40 -12.27 21.88
CA PRO A 66 -1.96 -11.09 21.24
C PRO A 66 -1.86 -11.20 19.71
N MET A 67 -3.02 -11.21 19.04
CA MET A 67 -3.12 -11.23 17.57
C MET A 67 -3.79 -9.94 17.07
N PRO A 68 -3.57 -9.51 15.81
CA PRO A 68 -4.33 -8.42 15.22
C PRO A 68 -5.85 -8.61 15.39
N ASP A 69 -6.51 -7.58 15.93
CA ASP A 69 -7.96 -7.54 16.05
C ASP A 69 -8.58 -7.41 14.65
N SER A 70 -9.24 -8.48 14.21
CA SER A 70 -9.85 -8.56 12.88
C SER A 70 -10.95 -7.52 12.65
N SER A 71 -11.57 -7.00 13.72
CA SER A 71 -12.59 -5.96 13.63
C SER A 71 -12.01 -4.56 13.44
N ARG A 72 -10.69 -4.41 13.66
CA ARG A 72 -9.97 -3.12 13.66
C ARG A 72 -8.66 -3.17 12.87
N LEU A 73 -8.56 -4.05 11.88
CA LEU A 73 -7.35 -4.17 11.07
C LEU A 73 -6.94 -2.84 10.45
N LEU A 74 -5.66 -2.51 10.59
CA LEU A 74 -5.00 -1.37 10.00
C LEU A 74 -5.58 -0.01 10.43
N SER A 75 -6.35 0.04 11.53
CA SER A 75 -6.94 1.27 12.06
C SER A 75 -5.97 2.13 12.87
N GLY A 76 -4.72 1.70 13.05
CA GLY A 76 -3.70 2.40 13.85
C GLY A 76 -3.87 2.22 15.35
N HIS A 77 -3.21 3.09 16.11
CA HIS A 77 -3.33 3.15 17.57
C HIS A 77 -4.76 3.50 18.02
N PRO A 78 -5.38 2.76 18.95
CA PRO A 78 -6.72 3.11 19.45
C PRO A 78 -6.73 4.51 20.10
N ALA A 79 -7.52 5.44 19.58
CA ALA A 79 -7.57 6.81 20.09
C ALA A 79 -8.00 6.94 21.56
N ALA A 80 -8.78 5.97 22.05
CA ALA A 80 -9.29 5.95 23.42
C ALA A 80 -8.29 5.39 24.44
N ASP A 81 -7.19 4.79 23.98
CA ASP A 81 -6.22 4.17 24.87
C ASP A 81 -5.45 5.23 25.66
N LYS A 82 -5.37 5.01 26.97
CA LYS A 82 -4.51 5.80 27.85
C LYS A 82 -3.14 5.16 27.89
N LEU A 83 -2.15 5.91 27.46
CA LEU A 83 -0.76 5.51 27.58
C LEU A 83 -0.31 5.56 29.05
N PRO A 84 0.41 4.53 29.54
CA PRO A 84 1.10 4.67 30.81
C PRO A 84 2.14 5.80 30.73
N PRO A 85 2.50 6.41 31.87
CA PRO A 85 3.56 7.40 31.92
C PRO A 85 4.85 6.85 31.32
N LEU A 86 5.59 7.72 30.65
CA LEU A 86 6.92 7.42 30.14
C LEU A 86 7.83 6.98 31.29
N PRO A 87 8.41 5.77 31.27
CA PRO A 87 9.42 5.38 32.26
C PRO A 87 10.71 6.16 31.97
N SER A 88 10.87 7.30 32.66
CA SER A 88 11.97 8.26 32.45
C SER A 88 13.35 7.71 32.85
N ASP A 89 13.37 6.61 33.60
CA ASP A 89 14.56 5.87 34.03
C ASP A 89 15.11 4.93 32.94
N ILE A 90 14.24 4.46 32.05
CA ILE A 90 14.56 3.55 30.94
C ILE A 90 14.64 4.31 29.61
N ILE A 91 13.86 5.38 29.46
CA ILE A 91 13.74 6.20 28.25
C ILE A 91 14.15 7.63 28.62
N GLY A 92 15.43 7.96 28.42
CA GLY A 92 16.01 9.23 28.85
C GLY A 92 17.17 9.67 27.95
N ALA A 93 17.53 10.95 28.04
CA ALA A 93 18.44 11.71 27.17
C ALA A 93 19.88 11.17 27.02
N ASP A 94 20.18 10.01 27.60
CA ASP A 94 21.44 9.31 27.43
C ASP A 94 21.46 8.63 26.06
N PRO A 95 22.23 9.15 25.08
CA PRO A 95 22.31 8.56 23.75
C PRO A 95 23.01 7.20 23.75
N ALA A 96 23.47 6.68 24.90
CA ALA A 96 23.94 5.30 25.04
C ALA A 96 22.82 4.31 25.40
N LYS A 97 21.62 4.78 25.80
CA LYS A 97 20.48 3.94 26.17
C LYS A 97 19.40 3.95 25.07
N TRP A 98 19.49 2.99 24.16
CA TRP A 98 18.61 2.84 22.99
C TRP A 98 17.40 1.92 23.22
N VAL A 99 16.74 2.03 24.37
CA VAL A 99 15.55 1.21 24.63
C VAL A 99 14.35 1.79 23.93
N ALA A 100 13.61 0.94 23.20
CA ALA A 100 12.28 1.23 22.72
C ALA A 100 11.27 0.40 23.51
N VAL A 101 10.24 1.05 24.05
CA VAL A 101 9.12 0.38 24.74
C VAL A 101 7.87 0.59 23.91
N THR A 102 6.92 -0.33 23.98
CA THR A 102 5.65 -0.21 23.26
C THR A 102 4.47 -0.63 24.12
N ASN A 103 3.27 -0.21 23.73
CA ASN A 103 2.04 -0.58 24.42
C ASN A 103 1.59 -2.02 24.08
N GLN A 104 0.53 -2.48 24.75
CA GLN A 104 -0.05 -3.81 24.57
C GLN A 104 -0.52 -4.13 23.14
N HIS A 105 -0.65 -3.11 22.28
CA HIS A 105 -1.08 -3.27 20.90
C HIS A 105 0.06 -3.20 19.88
N LEU A 106 1.29 -2.87 20.32
CA LEU A 106 2.43 -2.54 19.46
C LEU A 106 2.18 -1.31 18.55
N THR A 107 1.28 -0.41 18.96
CA THR A 107 0.81 0.72 18.13
C THR A 107 1.31 2.08 18.62
N ALA A 108 1.78 2.16 19.87
CA ALA A 108 2.44 3.34 20.43
C ALA A 108 3.85 2.96 20.87
N TRP A 109 4.85 3.74 20.48
CA TRP A 109 6.26 3.43 20.69
C TRP A 109 6.99 4.58 21.33
N TYR A 110 7.68 4.28 22.43
CA TYR A 110 8.43 5.21 23.23
C TYR A 110 9.92 4.99 22.98
N GLY A 111 10.67 6.08 22.82
CA GLY A 111 12.12 6.04 22.67
C GLY A 111 12.76 7.42 22.78
N PRO A 112 14.06 7.56 22.46
CA PRO A 112 14.75 8.85 22.50
C PRO A 112 14.14 9.94 21.59
N TRP A 113 13.31 9.56 20.62
CA TRP A 113 12.53 10.45 19.75
C TRP A 113 11.18 10.90 20.34
N GLY A 114 10.85 10.50 21.57
CA GLY A 114 9.56 10.74 22.20
C GLY A 114 8.59 9.58 22.01
N VAL A 115 7.31 9.88 21.76
CA VAL A 115 6.26 8.88 21.53
C VAL A 115 5.73 8.99 20.11
N SER A 116 5.78 7.90 19.37
CA SER A 116 5.17 7.77 18.05
C SER A 116 3.95 6.86 18.10
N PHE A 117 3.00 7.13 17.20
CA PHE A 117 1.77 6.36 17.07
C PHE A 117 1.63 5.88 15.63
N ALA A 118 1.27 4.61 15.47
CA ALA A 118 0.91 4.05 14.17
C ALA A 118 -0.41 4.69 13.70
N ILE A 119 -0.39 5.27 12.50
CA ILE A 119 -1.55 5.95 11.93
C ILE A 119 -2.65 4.97 11.48
N ASN A 120 -3.86 5.47 11.33
CA ASN A 120 -4.95 4.76 10.67
C ASN A 120 -4.67 4.68 9.16
N LEU A 121 -4.50 3.46 8.64
CA LEU A 121 -4.24 3.20 7.22
C LEU A 121 -5.51 2.92 6.42
N THR A 122 -6.65 2.73 7.08
CA THR A 122 -7.93 2.47 6.40
C THR A 122 -8.34 3.67 5.53
N PRO A 123 -9.24 3.50 4.53
CA PRO A 123 -9.66 4.59 3.64
C PRO A 123 -10.69 5.52 4.27
N ASP A 124 -10.73 5.62 5.61
CA ASP A 124 -11.50 6.65 6.27
C ASP A 124 -10.99 8.04 5.84
N LYS A 125 -11.90 8.91 5.40
CA LYS A 125 -11.54 10.21 4.81
C LYS A 125 -11.10 11.23 5.85
N ALA A 126 -11.61 11.12 7.08
CA ALA A 126 -11.37 12.09 8.14
C ALA A 126 -10.11 11.76 8.95
N THR A 127 -9.91 10.48 9.24
CA THR A 127 -8.90 10.01 10.19
C THR A 127 -7.89 9.04 9.59
N GLY A 128 -8.15 8.51 8.39
CA GLY A 128 -7.31 7.54 7.70
C GLY A 128 -6.65 8.07 6.43
N THR A 129 -6.39 7.17 5.48
CA THR A 129 -5.73 7.46 4.20
C THR A 129 -6.70 7.74 3.06
N GLY A 130 -8.00 7.82 3.31
CA GLY A 130 -9.03 7.97 2.25
C GLY A 130 -8.97 9.29 1.48
N SER A 131 -8.24 10.28 1.99
CA SER A 131 -7.96 11.56 1.32
C SER A 131 -6.57 11.63 0.68
N TRP A 132 -5.75 10.59 0.84
CA TRP A 132 -4.41 10.54 0.28
C TRP A 132 -4.49 10.19 -1.20
N THR A 133 -3.56 10.73 -1.99
CA THR A 133 -3.34 10.27 -3.36
C THR A 133 -2.29 9.16 -3.37
N GLU A 134 -2.34 8.29 -4.38
CA GLU A 134 -1.32 7.27 -4.61
C GLU A 134 0.09 7.89 -4.68
N ALA A 135 0.22 9.01 -5.40
CA ALA A 135 1.47 9.75 -5.50
C ALA A 135 1.97 10.27 -4.13
N ALA A 136 1.06 10.75 -3.27
CA ALA A 136 1.41 11.19 -1.92
C ALA A 136 1.85 10.01 -1.04
N PHE A 137 1.18 8.86 -1.15
CA PHE A 137 1.56 7.62 -0.45
C PHE A 137 2.97 7.17 -0.87
N ILE A 138 3.23 7.05 -2.17
CA ILE A 138 4.55 6.65 -2.69
C ILE A 138 5.61 7.64 -2.21
N LYS A 139 5.36 8.95 -2.36
CA LYS A 139 6.29 9.99 -1.92
C LYS A 139 6.55 9.91 -0.41
N ALA A 140 5.54 9.59 0.40
CA ALA A 140 5.72 9.42 1.84
C ALA A 140 6.67 8.25 2.15
N MET A 141 6.52 7.11 1.47
CA MET A 141 7.42 5.96 1.64
C MET A 141 8.83 6.25 1.13
N ARG A 142 8.98 6.95 0.00
CA ARG A 142 10.31 7.30 -0.56
C ARG A 142 11.07 8.32 0.28
N THR A 143 10.37 9.23 0.95
CA THR A 143 11.00 10.37 1.65
C THR A 143 10.99 10.24 3.17
N GLY A 144 10.22 9.31 3.72
CA GLY A 144 10.02 9.22 5.17
C GLY A 144 9.29 10.42 5.75
N LYS A 145 8.49 11.14 4.95
CA LYS A 145 7.72 12.32 5.39
C LYS A 145 6.24 12.08 5.24
N HIS A 146 5.44 12.53 6.20
CA HIS A 146 3.98 12.49 6.11
C HIS A 146 3.50 13.21 4.85
N LEU A 147 2.66 12.57 4.03
CA LEU A 147 2.25 13.04 2.69
C LEU A 147 3.42 13.42 1.75
N GLY A 148 4.63 12.94 2.04
CA GLY A 148 5.85 13.23 1.29
C GLY A 148 6.45 14.62 1.50
N ALA A 149 5.91 15.44 2.39
CA ALA A 149 6.40 16.81 2.61
C ALA A 149 6.27 17.32 4.05
N GLY A 150 5.41 16.71 4.87
CA GLY A 150 5.19 17.11 6.25
C GLY A 150 6.27 16.61 7.21
N ARG A 151 5.87 16.38 8.47
CA ARG A 151 6.75 15.85 9.52
C ARG A 151 7.39 14.51 9.13
N ALA A 152 8.51 14.19 9.75
CA ALA A 152 9.12 12.88 9.63
C ALA A 152 8.15 11.76 10.09
N ILE A 153 8.21 10.63 9.39
CA ILE A 153 7.70 9.35 9.85
C ILE A 153 8.68 8.86 10.92
N LEU A 154 8.17 8.73 12.14
CA LEU A 154 8.98 8.41 13.31
C LEU A 154 9.18 6.89 13.44
N PRO A 155 10.23 6.44 14.14
CA PRO A 155 10.42 5.03 14.46
C PRO A 155 9.20 4.44 15.18
N PRO A 156 8.96 3.12 15.07
CA PRO A 156 9.80 2.13 14.40
C PRO A 156 9.44 1.92 12.92
N MET A 157 8.56 2.74 12.34
CA MET A 157 8.03 2.51 10.98
C MET A 157 9.17 2.38 9.94
N PRO A 158 9.32 1.23 9.26
CA PRO A 158 10.46 0.96 8.38
C PRO A 158 10.27 1.54 6.97
N TRP A 159 9.93 2.83 6.88
CA TRP A 159 9.66 3.51 5.61
C TRP A 159 10.84 3.42 4.64
N PHE A 160 12.08 3.36 5.13
CA PHE A 160 13.27 3.26 4.29
C PHE A 160 13.39 1.91 3.58
N ASN A 161 12.83 0.82 4.15
CA ASN A 161 12.77 -0.49 3.53
C ASN A 161 11.58 -0.57 2.55
N ILE A 162 10.39 -0.14 3.00
CA ILE A 162 9.18 -0.11 2.16
C ILE A 162 9.43 0.80 0.95
N GLY A 163 10.08 1.93 1.16
CA GLY A 163 10.53 2.85 0.14
C GLY A 163 11.65 2.33 -0.78
N GLN A 164 12.05 1.05 -0.71
CA GLN A 164 12.86 0.39 -1.74
C GLN A 164 12.03 -0.48 -2.71
N MET A 165 10.77 -0.77 -2.38
CA MET A 165 9.90 -1.58 -3.24
C MET A 165 9.73 -0.94 -4.61
N THR A 166 9.34 -1.71 -5.62
CA THR A 166 9.00 -1.14 -6.93
C THR A 166 7.80 -0.21 -6.81
N ASP A 167 7.64 0.71 -7.76
CA ASP A 167 6.44 1.56 -7.78
C ASP A 167 5.17 0.71 -7.86
N ASP A 168 5.17 -0.37 -8.64
CA ASP A 168 4.01 -1.27 -8.76
C ASP A 168 3.66 -1.95 -7.43
N ASP A 169 4.65 -2.37 -6.63
CA ASP A 169 4.41 -2.93 -5.30
C ASP A 169 3.86 -1.86 -4.33
N LEU A 170 4.37 -0.63 -4.37
CA LEU A 170 3.83 0.47 -3.55
C LEU A 170 2.40 0.84 -3.96
N LYS A 171 2.11 0.86 -5.26
CA LYS A 171 0.75 1.06 -5.79
C LYS A 171 -0.18 -0.07 -5.38
N ALA A 172 0.28 -1.32 -5.43
CA ALA A 172 -0.49 -2.47 -4.98
C ALA A 172 -0.83 -2.36 -3.49
N ILE A 173 0.15 -2.01 -2.64
CA ILE A 173 -0.10 -1.73 -1.21
C ILE A 173 -1.16 -0.65 -1.05
N PHE A 174 -1.01 0.49 -1.71
CA PHE A 174 -1.97 1.59 -1.61
C PHE A 174 -3.37 1.15 -2.08
N ALA A 175 -3.48 0.44 -3.20
CA ALA A 175 -4.74 -0.08 -3.72
C ALA A 175 -5.43 -1.03 -2.73
N TYR A 176 -4.67 -1.92 -2.07
CA TYR A 176 -5.21 -2.76 -1.01
C TYR A 176 -5.70 -1.95 0.19
N LEU A 177 -4.90 -0.99 0.67
CA LEU A 177 -5.33 -0.10 1.77
C LEU A 177 -6.62 0.65 1.42
N GLN A 178 -6.76 1.13 0.18
CA GLN A 178 -7.97 1.81 -0.29
C GLN A 178 -9.18 0.87 -0.46
N SER A 179 -8.98 -0.44 -0.49
CA SER A 179 -10.07 -1.44 -0.58
C SER A 179 -10.65 -1.87 0.76
N LEU A 180 -10.00 -1.51 1.88
CA LEU A 180 -10.43 -1.91 3.22
C LEU A 180 -11.74 -1.24 3.62
N LYS A 181 -12.43 -1.84 4.61
CA LYS A 181 -13.53 -1.16 5.30
C LYS A 181 -12.99 0.10 6.01
N PRO A 182 -13.56 1.30 5.77
CA PRO A 182 -13.19 2.50 6.52
C PRO A 182 -13.47 2.33 8.02
N ILE A 183 -12.54 2.74 8.85
CA ILE A 183 -12.71 2.79 10.31
C ILE A 183 -12.31 4.18 10.77
N GLN A 184 -13.25 4.89 11.39
CA GLN A 184 -12.95 6.18 12.00
C GLN A 184 -12.15 5.96 13.29
N ASN A 185 -10.93 6.48 13.34
CA ASN A 185 -10.05 6.41 14.50
C ASN A 185 -9.01 7.53 14.43
N GLU A 186 -9.22 8.58 15.23
CA GLU A 186 -8.34 9.76 15.26
C GLU A 186 -7.11 9.49 16.13
N VAL A 187 -6.05 9.00 15.48
CA VAL A 187 -4.78 8.70 16.15
C VAL A 187 -4.13 9.99 16.68
N PRO A 188 -3.66 10.03 17.94
CA PRO A 188 -2.98 11.19 18.49
C PRO A 188 -1.72 11.59 17.71
N MET A 189 -1.39 12.88 17.77
CA MET A 189 -0.12 13.36 17.25
C MET A 189 1.06 12.84 18.09
N PRO A 190 2.24 12.62 17.48
CA PRO A 190 3.43 12.23 18.23
C PRO A 190 3.76 13.21 19.35
N ILE A 191 4.24 12.67 20.48
CA ILE A 191 4.68 13.45 21.63
C ILE A 191 6.20 13.64 21.51
N PRO A 192 6.73 14.88 21.46
CA PRO A 192 8.16 15.11 21.41
C PRO A 192 8.90 14.59 22.65
N PRO A 193 10.22 14.37 22.58
CA PRO A 193 11.02 14.04 23.77
C PRO A 193 10.87 15.10 24.87
N GLY A 194 10.89 14.66 26.13
CA GLY A 194 10.89 15.54 27.30
C GLY A 194 9.55 16.19 27.63
N LYS A 195 8.44 15.64 27.11
CA LYS A 195 7.06 16.06 27.38
C LYS A 195 6.26 14.96 28.06
#